data_AF-A0A2G9XPT2-F1
#
_entry.id   AF-A0A2G9XPT2-F1
#
_cell.length_a   1.000
_cell.length_b   1.000
_cell.length_c   1.000
_cell.angle_alpha   90.00
_cell.angle_beta   90.00
_cell.angle_gamma   90.00
#
_symmetry.space_group_name_H-M   'P 1'
#
loop_
_entity.id
_entity.type
_entity.pdbx_description
1 polymer ?
#
loop_
_entity_poly.entity_id
_entity_poly.type
_entity_poly.pdbx_seq_one_letter_code
_entity_poly.pdbx_strand_id
1 'polypeptide(L)'
;MAGKTAALDKAEIRKVAFSLSVKLIHPNLAYNKNATELRKQEAIKDVEPVFFKVQKNEMLVREGEQITSAVVDKMDAYYKMEGEKRLSGFFVFTGAFFTIAFLAIILYFPAKNWLKLTISDLLFLSVIAILQVLLVRAGIFVAEAVTDTFPFLPAEAFIYPIPFTVGAMLVSLLINRNLALVLSIFLSVIITFLFDGKIGLFLFSFLGSVAASYRIVDCRQRTAFFKVGAVLGIVNMAAILFLRLLADNISGLDTLIVMLMGFAGGVVSGILAAGLTPLFEALFHYTTDIKLLELANLNQPIFQRMIIEAPGTYHHSVIVASMVEAAAEAIKANSLLAKVSAYYHDIGKMKKPQYFIENQQNGENKHDKLSPKMSSLVIISHVKDGCDLANKIKLGSQITNIIREHHGTSMVSYFYEKAKKDKDPSIRSLPESDFRYPGPKPQIREAGLVLLGDIVEASSRSLSNPTPSRIKTLVRERIDRVFSDGQLDECELTFHDLNKIAESFNLILNGIFHHRIDYPEPAIRELNGIKKENNGFVDRKPAEKNKARSATAAAVGE
;
A
#
# COMPACT_ATOMS: atom_id res chain seq x y z
N MET A 1 81.30 27.04 -3.88
CA MET A 1 80.73 26.95 -5.25
C MET A 1 79.43 27.73 -5.27
N ALA A 2 79.50 29.01 -5.60
CA ALA A 2 78.38 29.95 -5.53
C ALA A 2 77.67 30.01 -6.90
N GLY A 3 76.37 29.73 -6.90
CA GLY A 3 75.52 29.79 -8.08
C GLY A 3 75.38 31.22 -8.58
N LYS A 4 75.85 31.48 -9.80
CA LYS A 4 75.59 32.73 -10.53
C LYS A 4 74.22 32.64 -11.19
N THR A 5 73.30 33.45 -10.70
CA THR A 5 72.02 33.79 -11.32
C THR A 5 72.25 34.42 -12.70
N ALA A 6 71.84 33.72 -13.75
CA ALA A 6 71.76 34.30 -15.09
C ALA A 6 70.58 35.27 -15.13
N ALA A 7 70.87 36.57 -15.28
CA ALA A 7 69.87 37.58 -15.52
C ALA A 7 69.20 37.32 -16.89
N LEU A 8 67.92 36.96 -16.86
CA LEU A 8 67.10 36.82 -18.07
C LEU A 8 67.09 38.15 -18.84
N ASP A 9 67.34 38.06 -20.16
CA ASP A 9 67.34 39.20 -21.06
C ASP A 9 65.96 39.88 -21.08
N LYS A 10 65.92 41.21 -20.89
CA LYS A 10 64.68 42.00 -20.91
C LYS A 10 63.91 41.82 -22.23
N ALA A 11 64.61 41.53 -23.33
CA ALA A 11 63.98 41.27 -24.62
C ALA A 11 63.22 39.93 -24.66
N GLU A 12 63.75 38.89 -24.00
CA GLU A 12 63.09 37.58 -23.90
C GLU A 12 61.85 37.65 -23.01
N ILE A 13 61.95 38.32 -21.86
CA ILE A 13 60.82 38.53 -20.95
C ILE A 13 59.69 39.28 -21.68
N ARG A 14 60.02 40.29 -22.49
CA ARG A 14 59.02 41.06 -23.25
C ARG A 14 58.33 40.22 -24.34
N LYS A 15 59.06 39.33 -25.02
CA LYS A 15 58.48 38.40 -26.01
C LYS A 15 57.57 37.37 -25.34
N VAL A 16 58.00 36.80 -24.21
CA VAL A 16 57.20 35.83 -23.45
C VAL A 16 55.94 36.49 -22.88
N ALA A 17 56.06 37.71 -22.32
CA ALA A 17 54.93 38.46 -21.81
C ALA A 17 53.93 38.82 -22.92
N PHE A 18 54.39 39.23 -24.11
CA PHE A 18 53.51 39.52 -25.23
C PHE A 18 52.80 38.26 -25.76
N SER A 19 53.53 37.15 -25.88
CA SER A 19 52.98 35.83 -26.26
C SER A 19 51.88 35.35 -25.29
N LEU A 20 52.12 35.48 -23.99
CA LEU A 20 51.13 35.17 -22.95
C LEU A 20 49.93 36.12 -23.02
N SER A 21 50.18 37.42 -23.21
CA SER A 21 49.11 38.42 -23.30
C SER A 21 48.19 38.16 -24.48
N VAL A 22 48.73 37.84 -25.67
CA VAL A 22 47.93 37.53 -26.87
C VAL A 22 47.09 36.26 -26.66
N LYS A 23 47.61 35.25 -25.96
CA LYS A 23 46.85 34.03 -25.63
C LYS A 23 45.76 34.25 -24.58
N LEU A 24 45.84 35.33 -23.79
CA LEU A 24 44.85 35.69 -22.77
C LEU A 24 43.76 36.64 -23.30
N ILE A 25 43.90 37.16 -24.53
CA ILE A 25 42.85 37.97 -25.16
C ILE A 25 41.75 37.02 -25.66
N HIS A 26 40.63 37.02 -24.95
CA HIS A 26 39.40 36.37 -25.39
C HIS A 26 38.50 37.38 -26.11
N PRO A 27 37.73 36.96 -27.14
CA PRO A 27 36.72 37.81 -27.75
C PRO A 27 35.75 38.35 -26.69
N ASN A 28 35.69 39.67 -26.54
CA ASN A 28 34.79 40.34 -25.60
C ASN A 28 33.44 40.73 -26.23
N LEU A 29 33.25 40.40 -27.51
CA LEU A 29 32.00 40.58 -28.24
C LEU A 29 31.37 39.20 -28.49
N ALA A 30 30.30 38.89 -27.78
CA ALA A 30 29.52 37.68 -27.98
C ALA A 30 28.19 38.01 -28.67
N TYR A 31 27.81 37.21 -29.67
CA TYR A 31 26.52 37.35 -30.32
C TYR A 31 25.39 37.10 -29.32
N ASN A 32 24.60 38.14 -29.03
CA ASN A 32 23.44 38.03 -28.16
C ASN A 32 22.21 37.66 -28.99
N LYS A 33 21.96 36.36 -29.12
CA LYS A 33 20.80 35.82 -29.86
C LYS A 33 19.48 36.38 -29.33
N ASN A 34 19.30 36.41 -28.01
CA ASN A 34 18.05 36.86 -27.39
C ASN A 34 17.76 38.33 -27.68
N ALA A 35 18.73 39.23 -27.50
CA ALA A 35 18.54 40.66 -27.80
C ALA A 35 18.33 40.92 -29.30
N THR A 36 18.92 40.10 -30.17
CA THR A 36 18.74 40.21 -31.62
C THR A 36 17.34 39.78 -32.04
N GLU A 37 16.85 38.64 -31.54
CA GLU A 37 15.48 38.19 -31.83
C GLU A 37 14.43 39.14 -31.25
N LEU A 38 14.67 39.72 -30.08
CA LEU A 38 13.76 40.69 -29.47
C LEU A 38 13.63 41.96 -30.35
N ARG A 39 14.74 42.49 -30.86
CA ARG A 39 14.73 43.61 -31.81
C ARG A 39 14.10 43.27 -33.16
N LYS A 40 14.25 42.04 -33.65
CA LYS A 40 13.53 41.58 -34.87
C LYS A 40 12.03 41.59 -34.63
N GLN A 41 11.57 41.10 -33.48
CA GLN A 41 10.14 41.11 -33.15
C GLN A 41 9.59 42.53 -32.97
N GLU A 42 10.36 43.45 -32.37
CA GLU A 42 10.00 44.87 -32.29
C GLU A 42 9.89 45.49 -33.69
N ALA A 43 10.87 45.26 -34.57
CA ALA A 43 10.84 45.74 -35.95
C ALA A 43 9.65 45.15 -36.74
N ILE A 44 9.27 43.90 -36.50
CA ILE A 44 8.08 43.29 -37.13
C ILE A 44 6.79 43.94 -36.63
N LYS A 45 6.72 44.29 -35.33
CA LYS A 45 5.54 44.96 -34.74
C LYS A 45 5.37 46.41 -35.23
N ASP A 46 6.47 47.08 -35.55
CA ASP A 46 6.46 48.45 -36.07
C ASP A 46 6.02 48.53 -37.54
N VAL A 47 5.98 47.41 -38.26
CA VAL A 47 5.43 47.36 -39.62
C VAL A 47 3.92 47.25 -39.53
N GLU A 48 3.20 48.23 -40.11
CA GLU A 48 1.75 48.16 -40.22
C GLU A 48 1.33 46.93 -41.04
N PRO A 49 0.46 46.05 -40.50
CA PRO A 49 0.01 44.88 -41.23
C PRO A 49 -0.81 45.28 -42.47
N VAL A 50 -0.45 44.71 -43.61
CA VAL A 50 -1.24 44.86 -44.85
C VAL A 50 -2.43 43.91 -44.78
N PHE A 51 -3.63 44.47 -44.65
CA PHE A 51 -4.86 43.68 -44.63
C PHE A 51 -5.39 43.47 -46.06
N PHE A 52 -5.69 42.21 -46.39
CA PHE A 52 -6.47 41.86 -47.58
C PHE A 52 -7.95 41.78 -47.21
N LYS A 53 -8.81 42.56 -47.86
CA LYS A 53 -10.26 42.47 -47.68
C LYS A 53 -10.82 41.45 -48.67
N VAL A 54 -11.16 40.25 -48.19
CA VAL A 54 -11.81 39.20 -48.99
C VAL A 54 -13.32 39.34 -48.87
N GLN A 55 -14.03 39.43 -49.98
CA GLN A 55 -15.49 39.54 -50.00
C GLN A 55 -16.17 38.16 -49.95
N LYS A 56 -17.40 38.10 -49.44
CA LYS A 56 -18.20 36.87 -49.46
C LYS A 56 -18.46 36.45 -50.91
N ASN A 57 -18.21 35.19 -51.24
CA ASN A 57 -18.25 34.61 -52.60
C ASN A 57 -17.15 35.10 -53.56
N GLU A 58 -16.07 35.70 -53.04
CA GLU A 58 -14.85 35.92 -53.83
C GLU A 58 -14.18 34.57 -54.12
N MET A 59 -13.86 34.31 -55.39
CA MET A 59 -13.14 33.12 -55.81
C MET A 59 -11.66 33.26 -55.42
N LEU A 60 -11.18 32.41 -54.52
CA LEU A 60 -9.81 32.49 -53.97
C LEU A 60 -8.74 31.99 -54.96
N VAL A 61 -9.04 30.93 -55.72
CA VAL A 61 -8.16 30.34 -56.73
C VAL A 61 -8.98 29.64 -57.80
N ARG A 62 -8.57 29.72 -59.07
CA ARG A 62 -9.17 28.96 -60.18
C ARG A 62 -8.38 27.70 -60.49
N GLU A 63 -9.07 26.69 -61.00
CA GLU A 63 -8.42 25.49 -61.52
C GLU A 63 -7.45 25.86 -62.66
N GLY A 64 -6.20 25.42 -62.53
CA GLY A 64 -5.11 25.74 -63.47
C GLY A 64 -4.33 27.03 -63.18
N GLU A 65 -4.70 27.81 -62.16
CA GLU A 65 -3.97 29.01 -61.76
C GLU A 65 -2.78 28.68 -60.85
N GLN A 66 -1.64 29.34 -61.05
CA GLN A 66 -0.45 29.13 -60.22
C GLN A 66 -0.65 29.77 -58.84
N ILE A 67 -0.47 28.98 -57.78
CA ILE A 67 -0.66 29.42 -56.40
C ILE A 67 0.45 30.43 -56.03
N THR A 68 0.05 31.67 -55.76
CA THR A 68 0.94 32.73 -55.24
C THR A 68 0.88 32.79 -53.72
N SER A 69 1.89 33.39 -53.07
CA SER A 69 1.94 33.50 -51.60
C SER A 69 0.69 34.18 -51.01
N ALA A 70 0.16 35.20 -51.68
CA ALA A 70 -1.05 35.89 -51.27
C ALA A 70 -2.30 34.99 -51.31
N VAL A 71 -2.37 34.01 -52.23
CA VAL A 71 -3.46 33.02 -52.29
C VAL A 71 -3.33 32.06 -51.11
N VAL A 72 -2.13 31.62 -50.76
CA VAL A 72 -1.87 30.79 -49.57
C VAL A 72 -2.31 31.53 -48.30
N ASP A 73 -1.92 32.79 -48.14
CA ASP A 73 -2.30 33.61 -46.98
C ASP A 73 -3.83 33.77 -46.88
N LYS A 74 -4.52 34.00 -48.01
CA LYS A 74 -6.00 34.07 -48.05
C LYS A 74 -6.65 32.72 -47.71
N MET A 75 -6.09 31.61 -48.19
CA MET A 75 -6.59 30.26 -47.88
C MET A 75 -6.38 29.92 -46.40
N ASP A 76 -5.20 30.19 -45.85
CA ASP A 76 -4.90 29.97 -44.43
C ASP A 76 -5.79 30.84 -43.52
N ALA A 77 -6.03 32.09 -43.90
CA ALA A 77 -6.97 32.97 -43.20
C ALA A 77 -8.40 32.42 -43.25
N TYR A 78 -8.84 31.91 -44.41
CA TYR A 78 -10.15 31.28 -44.57
C TYR A 78 -10.28 30.02 -43.70
N TYR A 79 -9.29 29.12 -43.71
CA TYR A 79 -9.28 27.91 -42.88
C TYR A 79 -9.22 28.24 -41.38
N LYS A 80 -8.47 29.27 -40.98
CA LYS A 80 -8.46 29.76 -39.59
C LYS A 80 -9.82 30.31 -39.17
N MET A 81 -10.46 31.12 -40.02
CA MET A 81 -11.80 31.66 -39.74
C MET A 81 -12.90 30.58 -39.71
N GLU A 82 -12.81 29.57 -40.57
CA GLU A 82 -13.77 28.46 -40.59
C GLU A 82 -13.55 27.49 -39.40
N GLY A 83 -12.29 27.35 -38.94
CA GLY A 83 -11.91 26.65 -37.71
C GLY A 83 -12.27 27.38 -36.41
N GLU A 84 -12.28 28.72 -36.41
CA GLU A 84 -12.63 29.58 -35.27
C GLU A 84 -14.13 29.82 -35.09
N LYS A 85 -14.99 28.81 -35.30
CA LYS A 85 -16.37 28.90 -34.82
C LYS A 85 -16.37 28.84 -33.29
N ARG A 86 -16.25 29.99 -32.64
CA ARG A 86 -16.27 30.17 -31.16
C ARG A 86 -17.53 29.59 -30.48
N LEU A 87 -18.62 29.41 -31.22
CA LEU A 87 -19.82 28.69 -30.79
C LEU A 87 -19.62 27.15 -30.70
N SER A 88 -18.69 26.58 -31.47
CA SER A 88 -18.34 25.15 -31.49
C SER A 88 -17.79 24.69 -30.13
N GLY A 89 -16.91 25.46 -29.50
CA GLY A 89 -16.30 25.09 -28.23
C GLY A 89 -17.32 24.88 -27.10
N PHE A 90 -18.37 25.72 -27.03
CA PHE A 90 -19.42 25.58 -26.02
C PHE A 90 -20.26 24.32 -26.25
N PHE A 91 -20.68 24.04 -27.49
CA PHE A 91 -21.45 22.84 -27.79
C PHE A 91 -20.62 21.56 -27.63
N VAL A 92 -19.34 21.58 -28.01
CA VAL A 92 -18.41 20.46 -27.78
C VAL A 92 -18.19 20.23 -26.29
N PHE A 93 -17.97 21.29 -25.51
CA PHE A 93 -17.85 21.19 -24.05
C PHE A 93 -19.13 20.65 -23.41
N THR A 94 -20.29 21.19 -23.81
CA THR A 94 -21.60 20.79 -23.29
C THR A 94 -21.90 19.33 -23.64
N GLY A 95 -21.63 18.93 -24.89
CA GLY A 95 -21.79 17.55 -25.35
C GLY A 95 -20.85 16.59 -24.62
N ALA A 96 -19.59 16.96 -24.43
CA ALA A 96 -18.63 16.18 -23.65
C ALA A 96 -19.07 16.05 -22.18
N PHE A 97 -19.52 17.15 -21.56
CA PHE A 97 -20.03 17.15 -20.19
C PHE A 97 -21.21 16.19 -20.02
N PHE A 98 -22.24 16.30 -20.88
CA PHE A 98 -23.39 15.40 -20.80
C PHE A 98 -23.02 13.94 -21.10
N THR A 99 -22.08 13.69 -22.02
CA THR A 99 -21.60 12.33 -22.31
C THR A 99 -20.88 11.72 -21.11
N ILE A 100 -19.99 12.49 -20.47
CA ILE A 100 -19.26 12.06 -19.27
C ILE A 100 -20.22 11.85 -18.10
N ALA A 101 -21.17 12.77 -17.88
CA ALA A 101 -22.18 12.65 -16.83
C ALA A 101 -23.08 11.42 -17.04
N PHE A 102 -23.53 11.19 -18.28
CA PHE A 102 -24.33 10.02 -18.63
C PHE A 102 -23.56 8.71 -18.43
N LEU A 103 -22.30 8.67 -18.84
CA LEU A 103 -21.42 7.52 -18.60
C LEU A 103 -21.21 7.26 -17.10
N ALA A 104 -20.98 8.31 -16.30
CA ALA A 104 -20.84 8.18 -14.85
C ALA A 104 -22.10 7.58 -14.20
N ILE A 105 -23.29 8.01 -14.64
CA ILE A 105 -24.57 7.47 -14.16
C ILE A 105 -24.73 5.99 -14.54
N ILE A 106 -24.45 5.63 -15.80
CA ILE A 106 -24.53 4.24 -16.28
C ILE A 106 -23.60 3.33 -15.48
N LEU A 107 -22.38 3.79 -15.19
CA LEU A 107 -21.38 3.01 -14.47
C LEU A 107 -21.64 2.97 -12.95
N TYR A 108 -22.33 3.97 -12.40
CA TYR A 108 -22.67 4.03 -10.97
C TYR A 108 -23.67 2.93 -10.55
N PHE A 109 -24.72 2.68 -11.34
CA PHE A 109 -25.73 1.67 -11.01
C PHE A 109 -25.18 0.24 -10.81
N PRO A 110 -24.40 -0.34 -11.76
CA PRO A 110 -23.81 -1.65 -11.56
C PRO A 110 -22.77 -1.63 -10.44
N ALA A 111 -21.97 -0.56 -10.31
CA ALA A 111 -20.99 -0.44 -9.24
C ALA A 111 -21.66 -0.44 -7.85
N LYS A 112 -22.76 0.30 -7.67
CA LYS A 112 -23.53 0.34 -6.41
C LYS A 112 -24.16 -1.01 -6.06
N ASN A 113 -24.66 -1.74 -7.05
CA ASN A 113 -25.29 -3.05 -6.80
C ASN A 113 -24.27 -4.15 -6.54
N TRP A 114 -23.11 -4.10 -7.19
CA TRP A 114 -22.06 -5.11 -7.01
C TRP A 114 -21.19 -4.84 -5.78
N LEU A 115 -21.08 -3.59 -5.35
CA LEU A 115 -20.20 -3.15 -4.29
C LEU A 115 -20.97 -2.24 -3.34
N LYS A 116 -20.93 -2.55 -2.03
CA LYS A 116 -21.45 -1.68 -0.96
C LYS A 116 -20.55 -0.43 -0.83
N LEU A 117 -20.54 0.43 -1.85
CA LEU A 117 -19.70 1.61 -1.93
C LEU A 117 -20.08 2.62 -0.84
N THR A 118 -19.07 3.08 -0.11
CA THR A 118 -19.21 4.16 0.87
C THR A 118 -19.09 5.53 0.21
N ILE A 119 -19.48 6.59 0.93
CA ILE A 119 -19.27 7.98 0.48
C ILE A 119 -17.78 8.27 0.27
N SER A 120 -16.93 7.73 1.15
CA SER A 120 -15.47 7.85 1.03
C SER A 120 -14.93 7.23 -0.25
N ASP A 121 -15.47 6.07 -0.68
CA ASP A 121 -15.08 5.43 -1.93
C ASP A 121 -15.46 6.29 -3.14
N LEU A 122 -16.66 6.88 -3.13
CA LEU A 122 -17.10 7.79 -4.21
C LEU A 122 -16.24 9.05 -4.27
N LEU A 123 -15.87 9.63 -3.12
CA LEU A 123 -14.96 10.76 -3.04
C LEU A 123 -13.57 10.37 -3.58
N PHE A 124 -13.05 9.21 -3.20
CA PHE A 124 -11.78 8.70 -3.69
C PHE A 124 -11.77 8.53 -5.21
N LEU A 125 -12.79 7.88 -5.78
CA LEU A 125 -12.93 7.73 -7.24
C LEU A 125 -12.94 9.07 -7.96
N SER A 126 -13.64 10.05 -7.40
CA SER A 126 -13.73 11.40 -7.96
C SER A 126 -12.38 12.11 -7.95
N VAL A 127 -11.65 12.03 -6.83
CA VAL A 127 -10.30 12.59 -6.69
C VAL A 127 -9.32 11.91 -7.65
N ILE A 128 -9.39 10.58 -7.79
CA ILE A 128 -8.53 9.83 -8.72
C ILE A 128 -8.84 10.20 -10.17
N ALA A 129 -10.11 10.40 -10.54
CA ALA A 129 -10.46 10.82 -11.89
C ALA A 129 -9.90 12.20 -12.22
N ILE A 130 -10.03 13.16 -11.29
CA ILE A 130 -9.45 14.50 -11.44
C ILE A 130 -7.93 14.41 -11.53
N LEU A 131 -7.29 13.65 -10.63
CA LEU A 131 -5.84 13.45 -10.64
C LEU A 131 -5.35 12.86 -11.96
N GLN A 132 -6.05 11.85 -12.50
CA GLN A 132 -5.69 11.25 -13.78
C GLN A 132 -5.76 12.26 -14.93
N VAL A 133 -6.82 13.09 -14.96
CA VAL A 133 -6.94 14.16 -15.96
C VAL A 133 -5.80 15.17 -15.83
N LEU A 134 -5.44 15.57 -14.61
CA LEU A 134 -4.32 16.48 -14.36
C LEU A 134 -2.98 15.88 -14.78
N LEU A 135 -2.73 14.60 -14.49
CA LEU A 135 -1.52 13.90 -14.90
C LEU A 135 -1.41 13.81 -16.43
N VAL A 136 -2.52 13.51 -17.12
CA VAL A 136 -2.55 13.46 -18.59
C VAL A 136 -2.35 14.86 -19.17
N ARG A 137 -2.99 15.90 -18.63
CA ARG A 137 -2.80 17.29 -19.09
C ARG A 137 -1.37 17.80 -18.89
N ALA A 138 -0.77 17.51 -17.73
CA ALA A 138 0.64 17.81 -17.49
C ALA A 138 1.55 17.05 -18.48
N GLY A 139 1.22 15.78 -18.76
CA GLY A 139 1.91 14.97 -19.76
C GLY A 139 1.84 15.56 -21.17
N ILE A 140 0.66 16.04 -21.60
CA ILE A 140 0.47 16.71 -22.90
C ILE A 140 1.34 17.97 -22.97
N PHE A 141 1.29 18.82 -21.93
CA PHE A 141 2.11 20.03 -21.87
C PHE A 141 3.61 19.74 -21.98
N VAL A 142 4.09 18.70 -21.27
CA VAL A 142 5.49 18.25 -21.38
C VAL A 142 5.79 17.69 -22.77
N ALA A 143 4.90 16.90 -23.34
CA ALA A 143 5.07 16.32 -24.67
C ALA A 143 5.20 17.41 -25.75
N GLU A 144 4.35 18.44 -25.70
CA GLU A 144 4.41 19.59 -26.60
C GLU A 144 5.74 20.35 -26.47
N ALA A 145 6.14 20.70 -25.24
CA ALA A 145 7.39 21.41 -24.99
C ALA A 145 8.66 20.64 -25.43
N VAL A 146 8.64 19.31 -25.30
CA VAL A 146 9.76 18.44 -25.69
C VAL A 146 9.80 18.23 -27.19
N THR A 147 8.64 18.14 -27.86
CA THR A 147 8.55 17.98 -29.32
C THR A 147 9.27 19.11 -30.06
N ASP A 148 9.12 20.35 -29.60
CA ASP A 148 9.81 21.52 -30.18
C ASP A 148 11.34 21.46 -30.05
N THR A 149 11.83 20.74 -29.03
CA THR A 149 13.27 20.61 -28.75
C THR A 149 13.92 19.47 -29.55
N PHE A 150 13.15 18.42 -29.88
CA PHE A 150 13.64 17.21 -30.54
C PHE A 150 12.88 16.92 -31.86
N PRO A 151 13.03 17.76 -32.89
CA PRO A 151 12.26 17.66 -34.13
C PRO A 151 12.60 16.42 -34.98
N PHE A 152 13.69 15.71 -34.65
CA PHE A 152 14.10 14.48 -35.32
C PHE A 152 13.38 13.22 -34.81
N LEU A 153 12.62 13.34 -33.71
CA LEU A 153 11.78 12.26 -33.20
C LEU A 153 10.33 12.50 -33.64
N PRO A 154 9.56 11.43 -33.93
CA PRO A 154 8.15 11.58 -34.25
C PRO A 154 7.40 12.18 -33.07
N ALA A 155 6.64 13.26 -33.29
CA ALA A 155 5.90 13.98 -32.24
C ALA A 155 5.00 13.05 -31.40
N GLU A 156 4.43 12.02 -32.03
CA GLU A 156 3.58 11.03 -31.37
C GLU A 156 4.34 10.20 -30.31
N ALA A 157 5.66 10.05 -30.42
CA ALA A 157 6.45 9.28 -29.46
C ALA A 157 6.40 9.91 -28.05
N PHE A 158 6.21 11.22 -27.94
CA PHE A 158 6.13 11.89 -26.64
C PHE A 158 4.78 11.74 -25.94
N ILE A 159 3.76 11.22 -26.63
CA ILE A 159 2.43 10.98 -26.06
C ILE A 159 2.40 9.68 -25.24
N TYR A 160 3.06 8.62 -25.71
CA TYR A 160 3.00 7.29 -25.08
C TYR A 160 3.68 7.13 -23.71
N PRO A 161 4.64 7.99 -23.31
CA PRO A 161 5.17 8.04 -21.94
C PRO A 161 4.19 8.61 -20.91
N ILE A 162 3.10 9.27 -21.33
CA ILE A 162 2.13 9.87 -20.43
C ILE A 162 1.48 8.77 -19.57
N PRO A 163 1.33 8.99 -18.24
CA PRO A 163 0.93 7.93 -17.33
C PRO A 163 -0.60 7.70 -17.31
N PHE A 164 -1.15 7.09 -18.36
CA PHE A 164 -2.60 6.89 -18.55
C PHE A 164 -3.27 5.90 -17.56
N THR A 165 -2.48 5.08 -16.86
CA THR A 165 -3.00 3.91 -16.12
C THR A 165 -2.96 4.08 -14.59
N VAL A 166 -2.40 5.19 -14.09
CA VAL A 166 -2.19 5.43 -12.65
C VAL A 166 -3.48 5.34 -11.85
N GLY A 167 -4.56 5.94 -12.36
CA GLY A 167 -5.87 5.90 -11.70
C GLY A 167 -6.43 4.48 -11.56
N ALA A 168 -6.34 3.66 -12.60
CA ALA A 168 -6.76 2.27 -12.56
C ALA A 168 -5.90 1.42 -11.60
N MET A 169 -4.58 1.68 -11.55
CA MET A 169 -3.67 1.04 -10.61
C MET A 169 -4.04 1.34 -9.16
N LEU A 170 -4.26 2.61 -8.83
CA LEU A 170 -4.59 3.05 -7.46
C LEU A 170 -5.93 2.48 -6.99
N VAL A 171 -6.97 2.50 -7.83
CA VAL A 171 -8.28 1.92 -7.47
C VAL A 171 -8.21 0.41 -7.32
N SER A 172 -7.46 -0.28 -8.17
CA SER A 172 -7.36 -1.74 -8.10
C SER A 172 -6.68 -2.19 -6.82
N LEU A 173 -5.65 -1.45 -6.39
CA LEU A 173 -4.89 -1.72 -5.18
C LEU A 173 -5.64 -1.33 -3.88
N LEU A 174 -6.30 -0.17 -3.87
CA LEU A 174 -6.88 0.40 -2.65
C LEU A 174 -8.33 -0.02 -2.38
N ILE A 175 -9.09 -0.35 -3.43
CA ILE A 175 -10.49 -0.76 -3.30
C ILE A 175 -10.69 -2.18 -3.84
N ASN A 176 -10.70 -2.35 -5.16
CA ASN A 176 -10.74 -3.66 -5.81
C ASN A 176 -10.62 -3.53 -7.34
N ARG A 177 -10.30 -4.67 -7.96
CA ARG A 177 -10.18 -4.81 -9.42
C ARG A 177 -11.46 -4.48 -10.18
N ASN A 178 -12.64 -4.87 -9.69
CA ASN A 178 -13.89 -4.70 -10.44
C ASN A 178 -14.20 -3.20 -10.64
N LEU A 179 -14.00 -2.41 -9.59
CA LEU A 179 -14.18 -0.96 -9.63
C LEU A 179 -13.10 -0.28 -10.46
N ALA A 180 -11.87 -0.80 -10.44
CA ALA A 180 -10.80 -0.32 -11.31
C ALA A 180 -11.12 -0.52 -12.79
N LEU A 181 -11.74 -1.64 -13.18
CA LEU A 181 -12.20 -1.88 -14.54
C LEU A 181 -13.30 -0.89 -14.96
N VAL A 182 -14.27 -0.64 -14.08
CA VAL A 182 -15.32 0.37 -14.30
C VAL A 182 -14.70 1.76 -14.51
N LEU A 183 -13.77 2.15 -13.64
CA LEU A 183 -13.07 3.42 -13.76
C LEU A 183 -12.19 3.48 -15.02
N SER A 184 -11.60 2.37 -15.44
CA SER A 184 -10.77 2.30 -16.66
C SER A 184 -11.57 2.70 -17.90
N ILE A 185 -12.80 2.19 -18.04
CA ILE A 185 -13.70 2.58 -19.14
C ILE A 185 -13.97 4.08 -19.09
N PHE A 186 -14.33 4.59 -17.91
CA PHE A 186 -14.64 6.00 -17.69
C PHE A 186 -13.47 6.92 -18.05
N LEU A 187 -12.26 6.61 -17.54
CA LEU A 187 -11.05 7.40 -17.77
C LEU A 187 -10.62 7.35 -19.23
N SER A 188 -10.71 6.19 -19.88
CA SER A 188 -10.37 6.07 -21.30
C SER A 188 -11.27 6.92 -22.18
N VAL A 189 -12.58 6.99 -21.91
CA VAL A 189 -13.50 7.90 -22.63
C VAL A 189 -13.09 9.36 -22.42
N ILE A 190 -12.76 9.76 -21.18
CA ILE A 190 -12.30 11.13 -20.90
C ILE A 190 -11.00 11.43 -21.67
N ILE A 191 -10.04 10.51 -21.67
CA ILE A 191 -8.77 10.64 -22.40
C ILE A 191 -9.02 10.86 -23.89
N THR A 192 -9.98 10.16 -24.49
CA THR A 192 -10.35 10.38 -25.90
C THR A 192 -10.76 11.83 -26.19
N PHE A 193 -11.52 12.45 -25.29
CA PHE A 193 -11.89 13.86 -25.41
C PHE A 193 -10.71 14.81 -25.18
N LEU A 194 -9.71 14.43 -24.38
CA LEU A 194 -8.49 15.24 -24.20
C LEU A 194 -7.61 15.28 -25.46
N PHE A 195 -7.73 14.29 -26.34
CA PHE A 195 -6.95 14.18 -27.59
C PHE A 195 -7.85 14.26 -28.83
N ASP A 196 -8.84 15.15 -28.80
CA ASP A 196 -9.69 15.51 -29.96
C ASP A 196 -10.34 14.30 -30.67
N GLY A 197 -10.79 13.30 -29.91
CA GLY A 197 -11.54 12.17 -30.45
C GLY A 197 -10.68 11.00 -30.98
N LYS A 198 -9.36 11.00 -30.75
CA LYS A 198 -8.47 9.93 -31.23
C LYS A 198 -8.75 8.58 -30.56
N ILE A 199 -9.49 7.72 -31.27
CA ILE A 199 -9.88 6.38 -30.78
C ILE A 199 -8.68 5.45 -30.50
N GLY A 200 -7.53 5.65 -31.14
CA GLY A 200 -6.32 4.90 -30.83
C GLY A 200 -5.86 5.08 -29.38
N LEU A 201 -6.02 6.29 -28.82
CA LEU A 201 -5.66 6.60 -27.44
C LEU A 201 -6.70 6.09 -26.43
N PHE A 202 -7.97 5.98 -26.84
CA PHE A 202 -8.97 5.22 -26.09
C PHE A 202 -8.48 3.78 -25.88
N LEU A 203 -8.17 3.08 -26.98
CA LEU A 203 -7.77 1.67 -26.94
C LEU A 203 -6.47 1.48 -26.16
N PHE A 204 -5.47 2.35 -26.38
CA PHE A 204 -4.20 2.31 -25.66
C PHE A 204 -4.40 2.47 -24.15
N SER A 205 -5.10 3.53 -23.71
CA SER A 205 -5.34 3.78 -22.30
C SER A 205 -6.21 2.70 -21.65
N PHE A 206 -7.21 2.17 -22.38
CA PHE A 206 -8.12 1.15 -21.89
C PHE A 206 -7.40 -0.19 -21.69
N LEU A 207 -6.70 -0.68 -22.72
CA LEU A 207 -5.96 -1.94 -22.64
C LEU A 207 -4.87 -1.90 -21.56
N GLY A 208 -4.14 -0.78 -21.48
CA GLY A 208 -3.15 -0.56 -20.43
C GLY A 208 -3.78 -0.58 -19.03
N SER A 209 -4.92 0.10 -18.85
CA SER A 209 -5.61 0.16 -17.55
C SER A 209 -6.20 -1.19 -17.13
N VAL A 210 -6.75 -1.96 -18.06
CA VAL A 210 -7.21 -3.34 -17.82
C VAL A 210 -6.04 -4.22 -17.40
N ALA A 211 -4.93 -4.21 -18.14
CA ALA A 211 -3.75 -5.01 -17.81
C ALA A 211 -3.17 -4.64 -16.44
N ALA A 212 -3.07 -3.33 -16.15
CA ALA A 212 -2.58 -2.83 -14.88
C ALA A 212 -3.50 -3.25 -13.72
N SER A 213 -4.82 -3.16 -13.90
CA SER A 213 -5.80 -3.53 -12.86
C SER A 213 -5.71 -5.01 -12.48
N TYR A 214 -5.44 -5.91 -13.43
CA TYR A 214 -5.31 -7.34 -13.14
C TYR A 214 -4.00 -7.69 -12.45
N ARG A 215 -2.88 -7.05 -12.84
CA ARG A 215 -1.57 -7.47 -12.37
C ARG A 215 -1.16 -6.85 -11.02
N ILE A 216 -1.71 -5.69 -10.67
CA ILE A 216 -1.31 -4.98 -9.46
C ILE A 216 -1.88 -5.57 -8.16
N VAL A 217 -2.98 -6.33 -8.23
CA VAL A 217 -3.68 -6.88 -7.06
C VAL A 217 -2.81 -7.85 -6.26
N ASP A 218 -1.84 -8.50 -6.89
CA ASP A 218 -0.94 -9.47 -6.23
C ASP A 218 0.31 -8.83 -5.60
N CYS A 219 0.34 -7.49 -5.45
CA CYS A 219 1.53 -6.78 -4.98
C CYS A 219 1.66 -6.79 -3.45
N ARG A 220 2.47 -7.73 -2.93
CA ARG A 220 2.83 -7.81 -1.50
C ARG A 220 4.08 -7.00 -1.11
N GLN A 221 4.81 -6.44 -2.08
CA GLN A 221 6.06 -5.71 -1.84
C GLN A 221 6.10 -4.43 -2.66
N ARG A 222 6.77 -3.38 -2.15
CA ARG A 222 6.96 -2.12 -2.90
C ARG A 222 7.77 -2.31 -4.18
N THR A 223 8.66 -3.31 -4.23
CA THR A 223 9.38 -3.68 -5.45
C THR A 223 8.47 -4.25 -6.54
N ALA A 224 7.27 -4.73 -6.19
CA ALA A 224 6.31 -5.28 -7.14
C ALA A 224 5.79 -4.23 -8.11
N PHE A 225 5.70 -2.95 -7.71
CA PHE A 225 5.27 -1.86 -8.62
C PHE A 225 6.20 -1.70 -9.82
N PHE A 226 7.51 -1.92 -9.67
CA PHE A 226 8.46 -1.88 -10.80
C PHE A 226 8.23 -3.07 -11.75
N LYS A 227 7.95 -4.25 -11.21
CA LYS A 227 7.61 -5.44 -12.02
C LYS A 227 6.30 -5.23 -12.77
N VAL A 228 5.28 -4.67 -12.12
CA VAL A 228 4.00 -4.32 -12.75
C VAL A 228 4.20 -3.25 -13.83
N GLY A 229 5.00 -2.22 -13.56
CA GLY A 229 5.34 -1.18 -14.53
C GLY A 229 6.07 -1.74 -15.77
N ALA A 230 7.00 -2.68 -15.59
CA ALA A 230 7.68 -3.35 -16.70
C ALA A 230 6.73 -4.24 -17.53
N VAL A 231 5.86 -5.02 -16.88
CA VAL A 231 4.84 -5.83 -17.56
C VAL A 231 3.87 -4.92 -18.33
N LEU A 232 3.43 -3.82 -17.72
CA LEU A 232 2.60 -2.82 -18.37
C LEU A 232 3.32 -2.19 -19.56
N GLY A 233 4.62 -1.92 -19.45
CA GLY A 233 5.43 -1.44 -20.56
C GLY A 233 5.41 -2.39 -21.76
N ILE A 234 5.49 -3.70 -21.53
CA ILE A 234 5.38 -4.72 -22.60
C ILE A 234 3.97 -4.71 -23.22
N VAL A 235 2.92 -4.59 -22.41
CA VAL A 235 1.54 -4.49 -22.90
C VAL A 235 1.36 -3.24 -23.76
N ASN A 236 1.92 -2.11 -23.32
CA ASN A 236 1.89 -0.86 -24.09
C ASN A 236 2.62 -1.00 -25.43
N MET A 237 3.79 -1.65 -25.46
CA MET A 237 4.50 -1.93 -26.71
C MET A 237 3.64 -2.75 -27.69
N ALA A 238 2.99 -3.81 -27.20
CA ALA A 238 2.11 -4.64 -28.01
C ALA A 238 0.89 -3.85 -28.52
N ALA A 239 0.26 -3.04 -27.67
CA ALA A 239 -0.86 -2.19 -28.05
C ALA A 239 -0.47 -1.17 -29.13
N ILE A 240 0.69 -0.53 -28.99
CA ILE A 240 1.24 0.42 -29.98
C ILE A 240 1.49 -0.28 -31.31
N LEU A 241 2.09 -1.48 -31.28
CA LEU A 241 2.34 -2.26 -32.48
C LEU A 241 1.03 -2.55 -33.22
N PHE A 242 0.01 -3.04 -32.52
CA PHE A 242 -1.29 -3.35 -33.13
C PHE A 242 -2.00 -2.10 -33.68
N LEU A 243 -1.92 -0.97 -32.98
CA LEU A 243 -2.48 0.29 -33.47
C LEU A 243 -1.75 0.78 -34.73
N ARG A 244 -0.43 0.64 -34.80
CA ARG A 244 0.38 0.97 -36.00
C ARG A 244 0.07 0.05 -37.18
N LEU A 245 -0.14 -1.25 -36.93
CA LEU A 245 -0.57 -2.21 -37.95
C LEU A 245 -1.95 -1.83 -38.52
N LEU A 246 -2.89 -1.46 -37.66
CA LEU A 246 -4.23 -1.04 -38.09
C LEU A 246 -4.24 0.27 -38.87
N ALA A 247 -3.27 1.15 -38.60
CA ALA A 247 -3.11 2.44 -39.28
C ALA A 247 -2.26 2.36 -40.56
N ASP A 248 -1.80 1.17 -40.95
CA ASP A 248 -0.86 0.94 -42.07
C ASP A 248 0.38 1.86 -42.04
N ASN A 249 0.86 2.16 -40.83
CA ASN A 249 1.93 3.12 -40.59
C ASN A 249 3.13 2.44 -39.91
N ILE A 250 3.76 1.52 -40.63
CA ILE A 250 4.86 0.69 -40.13
C ILE A 250 6.17 1.20 -40.72
N SER A 251 6.83 2.13 -40.03
CA SER A 251 8.24 2.46 -40.25
C SER A 251 9.10 1.82 -39.15
N GLY A 252 10.13 1.07 -39.53
CA GLY A 252 10.87 0.21 -38.58
C GLY A 252 11.50 0.97 -37.40
N LEU A 253 12.17 2.09 -37.66
CA LEU A 253 12.85 2.88 -36.62
C LEU A 253 11.86 3.72 -35.78
N ASP A 254 10.91 4.41 -36.41
CA ASP A 254 9.96 5.23 -35.65
C ASP A 254 9.04 4.35 -34.79
N THR A 255 8.58 3.22 -35.33
CA THR A 255 7.78 2.26 -34.56
C THR A 255 8.54 1.76 -33.34
N LEU A 256 9.84 1.46 -33.48
CA LEU A 256 10.68 1.04 -32.36
C LEU A 256 10.79 2.14 -31.29
N ILE A 257 11.02 3.38 -31.69
CA ILE A 257 11.10 4.52 -30.76
C ILE A 257 9.77 4.70 -30.01
N VAL A 258 8.65 4.68 -30.73
CA VAL A 258 7.31 4.84 -30.14
C VAL A 258 7.00 3.68 -29.17
N MET A 259 7.38 2.45 -29.51
CA MET A 259 7.26 1.31 -28.59
C MET A 259 8.11 1.49 -27.32
N LEU A 260 9.36 1.93 -27.44
CA LEU A 260 10.22 2.20 -26.29
C LEU A 260 9.64 3.30 -25.39
N MET A 261 9.02 4.33 -25.98
CA MET A 261 8.32 5.38 -25.24
C MET A 261 7.05 4.85 -24.54
N GLY A 262 6.31 3.94 -25.17
CA GLY A 262 5.20 3.23 -24.51
C GLY A 262 5.64 2.35 -23.35
N PHE A 263 6.80 1.70 -23.48
CA PHE A 263 7.43 0.94 -22.39
C PHE A 263 7.76 1.87 -21.22
N ALA A 264 8.40 3.01 -21.51
CA ALA A 264 8.70 4.04 -20.51
C ALA A 264 7.43 4.53 -19.80
N GLY A 265 6.32 4.75 -20.53
CA GLY A 265 5.04 5.14 -19.94
C GLY A 265 4.48 4.12 -18.94
N GLY A 266 4.68 2.83 -19.19
CA GLY A 266 4.31 1.76 -18.24
C GLY A 266 5.13 1.83 -16.94
N VAL A 267 6.45 2.01 -17.07
CA VAL A 267 7.36 2.15 -15.92
C VAL A 267 7.07 3.42 -15.12
N VAL A 268 6.89 4.57 -15.79
CA VAL A 268 6.53 5.86 -15.16
C VAL A 268 5.21 5.74 -14.41
N SER A 269 4.20 5.11 -15.00
CA SER A 269 2.92 4.85 -14.33
C SER A 269 3.09 4.02 -13.05
N GLY A 270 3.91 2.96 -13.10
CA GLY A 270 4.22 2.14 -11.93
C GLY A 270 4.92 2.90 -10.82
N ILE A 271 5.89 3.76 -11.15
CA ILE A 271 6.61 4.61 -10.19
C ILE A 271 5.65 5.61 -9.53
N LEU A 272 4.82 6.29 -10.33
CA LEU A 272 3.84 7.24 -9.81
C LEU A 272 2.80 6.56 -8.91
N ALA A 273 2.28 5.41 -9.31
CA ALA A 273 1.37 4.62 -8.48
C ALA A 273 2.02 4.21 -7.15
N ALA A 274 3.28 3.77 -7.17
CA ALA A 274 4.02 3.41 -5.95
C ALA A 274 4.21 4.61 -4.99
N GLY A 275 4.50 5.79 -5.54
CA GLY A 275 4.68 7.02 -4.75
C GLY A 275 3.37 7.60 -4.20
N LEU A 276 2.28 7.48 -4.96
CA LEU A 276 0.96 8.00 -4.58
C LEU A 276 0.18 7.07 -3.64
N THR A 277 0.46 5.76 -3.66
CA THR A 277 -0.26 4.78 -2.82
C THR A 277 -0.24 5.15 -1.33
N PRO A 278 0.92 5.43 -0.68
CA PRO A 278 0.95 5.76 0.74
C PRO A 278 0.19 7.04 1.10
N LEU A 279 0.14 8.01 0.18
CA LEU A 279 -0.61 9.24 0.36
C LEU A 279 -2.10 8.95 0.46
N PHE A 280 -2.63 8.13 -0.46
CA PHE A 280 -4.05 7.76 -0.47
C PHE A 280 -4.43 6.78 0.65
N GLU A 281 -3.54 5.87 1.04
CA GLU A 281 -3.71 5.05 2.26
C GLU A 281 -3.90 5.93 3.49
N ALA A 282 -3.08 6.98 3.64
CA ALA A 282 -3.15 7.88 4.78
C ALA A 282 -4.39 8.80 4.76
N LEU A 283 -4.76 9.32 3.58
CA LEU A 283 -5.89 10.25 3.43
C LEU A 283 -7.26 9.58 3.57
N PHE A 284 -7.40 8.34 3.06
CA PHE A 284 -8.68 7.62 3.04
C PHE A 284 -8.74 6.45 4.04
N HIS A 285 -7.67 6.21 4.80
CA HIS A 285 -7.56 5.14 5.80
C HIS A 285 -7.75 3.73 5.23
N TYR A 286 -7.38 3.52 3.96
CA TYR A 286 -7.36 2.19 3.34
C TYR A 286 -6.18 1.37 3.86
N THR A 287 -6.40 0.07 4.02
CA THR A 287 -5.40 -0.92 4.46
C THR A 287 -5.10 -1.87 3.30
N THR A 288 -3.97 -1.64 2.62
CA THR A 288 -3.47 -2.54 1.57
C THR A 288 -2.70 -3.72 2.15
N ASP A 289 -2.49 -4.78 1.35
CA ASP A 289 -1.63 -5.91 1.73
C ASP A 289 -0.21 -5.47 2.11
N ILE A 290 0.34 -4.45 1.44
CA ILE A 290 1.66 -3.90 1.78
C ILE A 290 1.61 -3.28 3.18
N LYS A 291 0.58 -2.47 3.46
CA LYS A 291 0.39 -1.88 4.78
C LYS A 291 0.20 -2.94 5.87
N LEU A 292 -0.59 -3.98 5.58
CA LEU A 292 -0.78 -5.11 6.51
C LEU A 292 0.54 -5.85 6.79
N LEU A 293 1.37 -6.09 5.77
CA LEU A 293 2.70 -6.70 5.96
C LEU A 293 3.65 -5.81 6.77
N GLU A 294 3.61 -4.50 6.57
CA GLU A 294 4.35 -3.55 7.41
C GLU A 294 3.87 -3.64 8.88
N LEU A 295 2.56 -3.72 9.10
CA LEU A 295 1.93 -3.86 10.42
C LEU A 295 2.14 -5.25 11.06
N ALA A 296 2.39 -6.29 10.26
CA ALA A 296 2.69 -7.65 10.73
C ALA A 296 4.09 -7.79 11.36
N ASN A 297 4.95 -6.79 11.20
CA ASN A 297 6.31 -6.84 11.75
C ASN A 297 6.30 -6.68 13.29
N LEU A 298 6.56 -7.77 14.01
CA LEU A 298 6.60 -7.80 15.48
C LEU A 298 7.74 -6.98 16.10
N ASN A 299 8.66 -6.43 15.29
CA ASN A 299 9.67 -5.48 15.74
C ASN A 299 9.16 -4.03 15.85
N GLN A 300 7.89 -3.76 15.53
CA GLN A 300 7.33 -2.42 15.71
C GLN A 300 7.34 -1.98 17.18
N PRO A 301 7.49 -0.67 17.47
CA PRO A 301 7.58 -0.15 18.83
C PRO A 301 6.43 -0.56 19.75
N ILE A 302 5.22 -0.71 19.19
CA ILE A 302 4.02 -1.12 19.93
C ILE A 302 4.15 -2.54 20.50
N PHE A 303 4.72 -3.48 19.74
CA PHE A 303 4.92 -4.85 20.16
C PHE A 303 6.12 -5.00 21.10
N GLN A 304 7.18 -4.22 20.87
CA GLN A 304 8.32 -4.12 21.80
C GLN A 304 7.91 -3.52 23.16
N ARG A 305 6.91 -2.64 23.16
CA ARG A 305 6.27 -2.18 24.40
C ARG A 305 5.39 -3.25 25.03
N MET A 306 4.57 -3.93 24.22
CA MET A 306 3.65 -4.97 24.68
C MET A 306 4.35 -6.15 25.32
N ILE A 307 5.49 -6.60 24.77
CA ILE A 307 6.27 -7.71 25.35
C ILE A 307 6.86 -7.37 26.73
N ILE A 308 7.09 -6.08 27.01
CA ILE A 308 7.60 -5.61 28.32
C ILE A 308 6.44 -5.36 29.29
N GLU A 309 5.40 -4.63 28.87
CA GLU A 309 4.30 -4.20 29.74
C GLU A 309 3.25 -5.30 29.97
N ALA A 310 2.97 -6.14 28.96
CA ALA A 310 1.93 -7.17 28.97
C ALA A 310 2.40 -8.45 28.24
N PRO A 311 3.46 -9.14 28.74
CA PRO A 311 4.08 -10.28 28.06
C PRO A 311 3.13 -11.45 27.79
N GLY A 312 2.20 -11.73 28.71
CA GLY A 312 1.21 -12.79 28.55
C GLY A 312 0.20 -12.49 27.45
N THR A 313 -0.23 -11.24 27.35
CA THR A 313 -1.10 -10.78 26.26
C THR A 313 -0.36 -10.77 24.91
N TYR A 314 0.94 -10.43 24.90
CA TYR A 314 1.76 -10.54 23.69
C TYR A 314 1.81 -11.99 23.19
N HIS A 315 2.13 -12.95 24.08
CA HIS A 315 2.19 -14.36 23.72
C HIS A 315 0.84 -14.91 23.25
N HIS A 316 -0.24 -14.54 23.95
CA HIS A 316 -1.63 -14.79 23.54
C HIS A 316 -1.90 -14.35 22.10
N SER A 317 -1.64 -13.08 21.81
CA SER A 317 -1.92 -12.49 20.51
C SER A 317 -1.15 -13.19 19.37
N VAL A 318 0.07 -13.65 19.63
CA VAL A 318 0.88 -14.41 18.65
C VAL A 318 0.30 -15.80 18.36
N ILE A 319 -0.20 -16.50 19.38
CA ILE A 319 -0.84 -17.81 19.21
C ILE A 319 -2.16 -17.66 18.46
N VAL A 320 -3.01 -16.72 18.90
CA VAL A 320 -4.28 -16.42 18.24
C VAL A 320 -4.03 -16.07 16.77
N ALA A 321 -3.05 -15.21 16.46
CA ALA A 321 -2.68 -14.87 15.09
C ALA A 321 -2.34 -16.09 14.23
N SER A 322 -1.57 -17.04 14.78
CA SER A 322 -1.20 -18.27 14.07
C SER A 322 -2.42 -19.16 13.81
N MET A 323 -3.34 -19.26 14.78
CA MET A 323 -4.58 -20.03 14.65
C MET A 323 -5.50 -19.43 13.58
N VAL A 324 -5.74 -18.12 13.64
CA VAL A 324 -6.69 -17.46 12.74
C VAL A 324 -6.14 -17.30 11.32
N GLU A 325 -4.82 -17.16 11.15
CA GLU A 325 -4.19 -17.18 9.83
C GLU A 325 -4.45 -18.52 9.12
N ALA A 326 -4.16 -19.63 9.80
CA ALA A 326 -4.38 -20.98 9.26
C ALA A 326 -5.87 -21.27 8.99
N ALA A 327 -6.76 -20.80 9.86
CA ALA A 327 -8.20 -20.94 9.65
C ALA A 327 -8.70 -20.10 8.47
N ALA A 328 -8.24 -18.86 8.33
CA ALA A 328 -8.58 -17.97 7.22
C ALA A 328 -8.16 -18.56 5.87
N GLU A 329 -6.96 -19.14 5.77
CA GLU A 329 -6.49 -19.83 4.56
C GLU A 329 -7.40 -21.01 4.19
N ALA A 330 -7.79 -21.84 5.17
CA ALA A 330 -8.64 -23.01 4.95
C ALA A 330 -10.05 -22.66 4.39
N ILE A 331 -10.57 -21.49 4.78
CA ILE A 331 -11.90 -20.99 4.36
C ILE A 331 -11.83 -19.93 3.23
N LYS A 332 -10.63 -19.68 2.69
CA LYS A 332 -10.37 -18.65 1.66
C LYS A 332 -10.82 -17.24 2.06
N ALA A 333 -10.66 -16.89 3.34
CA ALA A 333 -10.77 -15.53 3.85
C ALA A 333 -9.42 -14.80 3.73
N ASN A 334 -9.38 -13.50 4.06
CA ASN A 334 -8.14 -12.74 4.05
C ASN A 334 -7.26 -13.11 5.26
N SER A 335 -6.34 -14.06 5.06
CA SER A 335 -5.47 -14.58 6.12
C SER A 335 -4.51 -13.55 6.70
N LEU A 336 -4.00 -12.64 5.85
CA LEU A 336 -3.11 -11.58 6.29
C LEU A 336 -3.84 -10.58 7.20
N LEU A 337 -5.07 -10.16 6.83
CA LEU A 337 -5.88 -9.29 7.67
C LEU A 337 -6.23 -9.95 9.01
N ALA A 338 -6.63 -11.22 9.00
CA ALA A 338 -6.94 -11.96 10.23
C ALA A 338 -5.72 -12.05 11.15
N LYS A 339 -4.56 -12.45 10.61
CA LYS A 339 -3.29 -12.55 11.34
C LYS A 339 -2.89 -11.23 11.98
N VAL A 340 -2.85 -10.16 11.18
CA VAL A 340 -2.44 -8.83 11.65
C VAL A 340 -3.42 -8.34 12.71
N SER A 341 -4.72 -8.47 12.47
CA SER A 341 -5.73 -8.03 13.44
C SER A 341 -5.63 -8.78 14.76
N ALA A 342 -5.32 -10.08 14.74
CA ALA A 342 -5.06 -10.85 15.95
C ALA A 342 -3.80 -10.40 16.72
N TYR A 343 -2.75 -9.90 16.06
CA TYR A 343 -1.63 -9.27 16.78
C TYR A 343 -2.07 -8.03 17.56
N TYR A 344 -3.03 -7.26 17.03
CA TYR A 344 -3.45 -5.99 17.60
C TYR A 344 -4.72 -6.04 18.47
N HIS A 345 -5.50 -7.13 18.44
CA HIS A 345 -6.85 -7.19 19.04
C HIS A 345 -6.87 -6.75 20.50
N ASP A 346 -5.81 -7.07 21.23
CA ASP A 346 -5.71 -6.95 22.68
C ASP A 346 -4.77 -5.83 23.16
N ILE A 347 -4.30 -4.95 22.28
CA ILE A 347 -3.33 -3.89 22.63
C ILE A 347 -3.82 -2.94 23.72
N GLY A 348 -5.14 -2.83 23.92
CA GLY A 348 -5.73 -2.03 24.99
C GLY A 348 -5.39 -2.54 26.39
N LYS A 349 -5.11 -3.84 26.55
CA LYS A 349 -4.72 -4.44 27.84
C LYS A 349 -3.42 -3.86 28.40
N MET A 350 -2.54 -3.32 27.55
CA MET A 350 -1.31 -2.62 27.97
C MET A 350 -1.57 -1.44 28.91
N LYS A 351 -2.76 -0.84 28.89
CA LYS A 351 -3.09 0.28 29.78
C LYS A 351 -3.22 -0.16 31.25
N LYS A 352 -3.64 -1.41 31.49
CA LYS A 352 -3.88 -1.97 32.83
C LYS A 352 -3.49 -3.46 32.88
N PRO A 353 -2.23 -3.84 32.59
CA PRO A 353 -1.85 -5.24 32.37
C PRO A 353 -2.18 -6.17 33.55
N GLN A 354 -1.98 -5.68 34.78
CA GLN A 354 -2.18 -6.41 36.03
C GLN A 354 -3.63 -6.87 36.31
N TYR A 355 -4.61 -6.36 35.55
CA TYR A 355 -6.01 -6.81 35.65
C TYR A 355 -6.31 -8.01 34.74
N PHE A 356 -5.39 -8.40 33.86
CA PHE A 356 -5.58 -9.52 32.95
C PHE A 356 -4.75 -10.72 33.44
N ILE A 357 -5.42 -11.87 33.59
CA ILE A 357 -4.87 -13.05 34.27
C ILE A 357 -3.58 -13.56 33.62
N GLU A 358 -3.47 -13.44 32.29
CA GLU A 358 -2.29 -13.85 31.54
C GLU A 358 -1.03 -13.04 31.88
N ASN A 359 -1.16 -11.85 32.47
CA ASN A 359 -0.04 -11.00 32.87
C ASN A 359 0.23 -11.01 34.39
N GLN A 360 -0.54 -11.77 35.17
CA GLN A 360 -0.36 -11.82 36.63
C GLN A 360 0.75 -12.83 36.99
N GLN A 361 1.89 -12.35 37.49
CA GLN A 361 3.05 -13.19 37.82
C GLN A 361 3.03 -13.76 39.26
N ASN A 362 2.45 -13.04 40.23
CA ASN A 362 2.57 -13.36 41.66
C ASN A 362 1.30 -13.97 42.27
N GLY A 363 0.35 -14.41 41.46
CA GLY A 363 -0.93 -14.99 41.93
C GLY A 363 -1.89 -14.01 42.63
N GLU A 364 -1.50 -12.77 42.91
CA GLU A 364 -2.41 -11.74 43.46
C GLU A 364 -3.34 -11.22 42.35
N ASN A 365 -4.62 -11.59 42.40
CA ASN A 365 -5.62 -11.11 41.46
C ASN A 365 -6.18 -9.74 41.90
N LYS A 366 -5.94 -8.69 41.10
CA LYS A 366 -6.44 -7.33 41.40
C LYS A 366 -7.97 -7.25 41.46
N HIS A 367 -8.68 -8.19 40.84
CA HIS A 367 -10.14 -8.26 40.86
C HIS A 367 -10.72 -8.70 42.21
N ASP A 368 -9.92 -9.26 43.12
CA ASP A 368 -10.41 -9.69 44.43
C ASP A 368 -10.82 -8.50 45.32
N LYS A 369 -10.24 -7.32 45.05
CA LYS A 369 -10.50 -6.07 45.77
C LYS A 369 -11.59 -5.21 45.11
N LEU A 370 -12.20 -5.68 44.02
CA LEU A 370 -13.18 -4.93 43.23
C LEU A 370 -14.56 -5.58 43.28
N SER A 371 -15.61 -4.75 43.18
CA SER A 371 -16.95 -5.25 42.93
C SER A 371 -17.01 -5.95 41.56
N PRO A 372 -17.93 -6.93 41.37
CA PRO A 372 -18.09 -7.59 40.08
C PRO A 372 -18.35 -6.62 38.92
N LYS A 373 -19.19 -5.60 39.14
CA LYS A 373 -19.44 -4.53 38.16
C LYS A 373 -18.18 -3.77 37.79
N MET A 374 -17.39 -3.36 38.78
CA MET A 374 -16.16 -2.62 38.52
C MET A 374 -15.13 -3.48 37.78
N SER A 375 -15.06 -4.77 38.11
CA SER A 375 -14.22 -5.74 37.40
C SER A 375 -14.62 -5.87 35.94
N SER A 376 -15.91 -6.03 35.65
CA SER A 376 -16.44 -6.06 34.27
C SER A 376 -16.11 -4.79 33.52
N LEU A 377 -16.29 -3.61 34.13
CA LEU A 377 -15.95 -2.33 33.50
C LEU A 377 -14.46 -2.23 33.14
N VAL A 378 -13.56 -2.70 34.01
CA VAL A 378 -12.12 -2.71 33.73
C VAL A 378 -11.78 -3.67 32.59
N ILE A 379 -12.38 -4.87 32.58
CA ILE A 379 -12.19 -5.82 31.49
C ILE A 379 -12.72 -5.24 30.18
N ILE A 380 -13.97 -4.78 30.14
CA ILE A 380 -14.60 -4.24 28.92
C ILE A 380 -13.85 -3.02 28.37
N SER A 381 -13.22 -2.20 29.24
CA SER A 381 -12.55 -0.97 28.78
C SER A 381 -11.37 -1.22 27.84
N HIS A 382 -10.75 -2.41 27.85
CA HIS A 382 -9.60 -2.69 26.97
C HIS A 382 -9.97 -2.54 25.48
N VAL A 383 -11.21 -2.80 25.09
CA VAL A 383 -11.67 -2.63 23.71
C VAL A 383 -11.60 -1.15 23.31
N LYS A 384 -12.13 -0.26 24.16
CA LYS A 384 -12.10 1.18 23.95
C LYS A 384 -10.65 1.71 23.98
N ASP A 385 -9.88 1.28 24.97
CA ASP A 385 -8.48 1.67 25.13
C ASP A 385 -7.63 1.20 23.92
N GLY A 386 -7.95 0.03 23.37
CA GLY A 386 -7.34 -0.53 22.17
C GLY A 386 -7.68 0.28 20.91
N CYS A 387 -8.95 0.66 20.74
CA CYS A 387 -9.37 1.56 19.65
C CYS A 387 -8.68 2.92 19.72
N ASP A 388 -8.57 3.51 20.92
CA ASP A 388 -7.89 4.79 21.13
C ASP A 388 -6.40 4.69 20.76
N LEU A 389 -5.76 3.58 21.10
CA LEU A 389 -4.36 3.33 20.75
C LEU A 389 -4.17 3.06 19.25
N ALA A 390 -5.08 2.29 18.64
CA ALA A 390 -5.10 2.03 17.20
C ALA A 390 -5.21 3.32 16.37
N ASN A 391 -6.05 4.25 16.81
CA ASN A 391 -6.19 5.57 16.20
C ASN A 391 -4.90 6.40 16.33
N LYS A 392 -4.25 6.40 17.50
CA LYS A 392 -2.98 7.12 17.73
C LYS A 392 -1.87 6.63 16.82
N ILE A 393 -1.78 5.33 16.58
CA ILE A 393 -0.74 4.73 15.71
C ILE A 393 -1.20 4.55 14.26
N LYS A 394 -2.39 5.04 13.90
CA LYS A 394 -2.98 5.01 12.55
C LYS A 394 -3.03 3.60 11.94
N LEU A 395 -3.56 2.61 12.67
CA LEU A 395 -3.70 1.22 12.17
C LEU A 395 -4.63 1.08 10.96
N GLY A 396 -5.53 2.03 10.74
CA GLY A 396 -6.56 1.94 9.70
C GLY A 396 -7.88 1.40 10.25
N SER A 397 -8.96 1.60 9.50
CA SER A 397 -10.33 1.32 9.96
C SER A 397 -10.61 -0.16 10.14
N GLN A 398 -10.12 -1.02 9.23
CA GLN A 398 -10.37 -2.46 9.28
C GLN A 398 -9.86 -3.12 10.57
N ILE A 399 -8.59 -2.90 10.93
CA ILE A 399 -8.01 -3.46 12.16
C ILE A 399 -8.66 -2.84 13.40
N THR A 400 -8.91 -1.52 13.38
CA THR A 400 -9.57 -0.82 14.50
C THR A 400 -10.99 -1.34 14.74
N ASN A 401 -11.71 -1.70 13.68
CA ASN A 401 -13.03 -2.32 13.77
C ASN A 401 -12.95 -3.74 14.34
N ILE A 402 -11.98 -4.56 13.91
CA ILE A 402 -11.77 -5.89 14.49
C ILE A 402 -11.41 -5.79 15.99
N ILE A 403 -10.58 -4.82 16.40
CA ILE A 403 -10.33 -4.55 17.84
C ILE A 403 -11.64 -4.26 18.57
N ARG A 404 -12.57 -3.51 17.95
CA ARG A 404 -13.89 -3.23 18.55
C ARG A 404 -14.80 -4.45 18.63
N GLU A 405 -14.73 -5.30 17.60
CA GLU A 405 -15.67 -6.40 17.35
C GLU A 405 -15.25 -7.75 17.93
N HIS A 406 -13.98 -7.94 18.31
CA HIS A 406 -13.45 -9.27 18.61
C HIS A 406 -14.09 -9.98 19.82
N HIS A 407 -14.83 -9.27 20.67
CA HIS A 407 -15.67 -9.88 21.70
C HIS A 407 -17.18 -9.81 21.39
N GLY A 408 -17.57 -9.14 20.32
CA GLY A 408 -18.95 -8.90 19.94
C GLY A 408 -19.76 -8.29 21.09
N THR A 409 -20.87 -8.94 21.41
CA THR A 409 -21.74 -8.59 22.55
C THR A 409 -21.70 -9.65 23.66
N SER A 410 -20.61 -10.40 23.71
CA SER A 410 -20.43 -11.52 24.64
C SER A 410 -20.53 -11.06 26.09
N MET A 411 -20.94 -11.97 26.96
CA MET A 411 -21.03 -11.71 28.39
C MET A 411 -19.72 -12.04 29.11
N VAL A 412 -19.27 -11.16 29.99
CA VAL A 412 -18.19 -11.38 30.96
C VAL A 412 -18.72 -12.29 32.09
N SER A 413 -18.91 -13.57 31.74
CA SER A 413 -19.69 -14.55 32.49
C SER A 413 -19.20 -14.77 33.92
N TYR A 414 -17.88 -14.80 34.16
CA TYR A 414 -17.32 -15.00 35.50
C TYR A 414 -17.79 -13.94 36.50
N PHE A 415 -17.72 -12.65 36.13
CA PHE A 415 -18.14 -11.57 37.01
C PHE A 415 -19.66 -11.43 37.10
N TYR A 416 -20.39 -11.79 36.04
CA TYR A 416 -21.85 -11.86 36.10
C TYR A 416 -22.33 -12.93 37.10
N GLU A 417 -21.77 -14.13 37.03
CA GLU A 417 -22.08 -15.22 37.97
C GLU A 417 -21.63 -14.88 39.40
N LYS A 418 -20.49 -14.18 39.56
CA LYS A 418 -20.04 -13.66 40.86
C LYS A 418 -21.05 -12.65 41.43
N ALA A 419 -21.59 -11.75 40.59
CA ALA A 419 -22.61 -10.78 41.00
C ALA A 419 -23.92 -11.46 41.43
N LYS A 420 -24.39 -12.46 40.69
CA LYS A 420 -25.60 -13.23 41.03
C LYS A 420 -25.51 -13.99 42.35
N LYS A 421 -24.29 -14.36 42.77
CA LYS A 421 -24.01 -15.08 44.01
C LYS A 421 -23.60 -14.15 45.16
N ASP A 422 -23.62 -12.83 44.95
CA ASP A 422 -23.22 -11.86 45.96
C ASP A 422 -24.25 -11.82 47.12
N LYS A 423 -23.76 -11.50 48.33
CA LYS A 423 -24.64 -11.40 49.52
C LYS A 423 -25.54 -10.17 49.43
N ASP A 424 -25.07 -9.09 48.81
CA ASP A 424 -25.82 -7.85 48.65
C ASP A 424 -26.93 -7.99 47.59
N PRO A 425 -28.22 -7.80 47.94
CA PRO A 425 -29.33 -7.82 46.98
C PRO A 425 -29.17 -6.83 45.83
N SER A 426 -28.57 -5.67 46.08
CA SER A 426 -28.38 -4.63 45.04
C SER A 426 -27.42 -5.10 43.95
N ILE A 427 -26.35 -5.81 44.34
CA ILE A 427 -25.36 -6.40 43.40
C ILE A 427 -25.98 -7.55 42.61
N ARG A 428 -26.81 -8.39 43.26
CA ARG A 428 -27.53 -9.48 42.59
C ARG A 428 -28.53 -8.99 41.54
N SER A 429 -29.10 -7.81 41.75
CA SER A 429 -30.09 -7.20 40.84
C SER A 429 -29.47 -6.43 39.66
N LEU A 430 -28.15 -6.43 39.52
CA LEU A 430 -27.49 -5.72 38.42
C LEU A 430 -27.90 -6.32 37.05
N PRO A 431 -28.20 -5.46 36.05
CA PRO A 431 -28.66 -5.91 34.75
C PRO A 431 -27.53 -6.58 33.95
N GLU A 432 -27.87 -7.52 33.07
CA GLU A 432 -26.91 -8.20 32.19
C GLU A 432 -26.08 -7.24 31.32
N SER A 433 -26.67 -6.09 30.96
CA SER A 433 -26.01 -5.06 30.16
C SER A 433 -24.75 -4.52 30.82
N ASP A 434 -24.63 -4.54 32.15
CA ASP A 434 -23.42 -4.12 32.87
C ASP A 434 -22.25 -5.11 32.71
N PHE A 435 -22.52 -6.30 32.17
CA PHE A 435 -21.57 -7.39 32.00
C PHE A 435 -21.38 -7.81 30.54
N ARG A 436 -22.00 -7.11 29.58
CA ARG A 436 -21.84 -7.41 28.15
C ARG A 436 -20.91 -6.40 27.49
N TYR A 437 -20.13 -6.88 26.53
CA TYR A 437 -19.40 -5.99 25.63
C TYR A 437 -20.39 -5.14 24.81
N PRO A 438 -20.06 -3.87 24.51
CA PRO A 438 -20.96 -2.97 23.79
C PRO A 438 -21.14 -3.32 22.31
N GLY A 439 -20.29 -4.20 21.76
CA GLY A 439 -20.30 -4.55 20.35
C GLY A 439 -19.71 -3.47 19.43
N PRO A 440 -20.02 -3.54 18.11
CA PRO A 440 -20.98 -4.46 17.48
C PRO A 440 -20.49 -5.92 17.42
N LYS A 441 -21.36 -6.86 17.00
CA LYS A 441 -20.95 -8.22 16.63
C LYS A 441 -19.94 -8.16 15.46
N PRO A 442 -19.11 -9.20 15.25
CA PRO A 442 -18.29 -9.32 14.06
C PRO A 442 -19.05 -9.01 12.76
N GLN A 443 -18.56 -8.05 11.97
CA GLN A 443 -19.19 -7.64 10.72
C GLN A 443 -18.60 -8.36 9.48
N ILE A 444 -17.41 -8.93 9.63
CA ILE A 444 -16.69 -9.64 8.56
C ILE A 444 -16.15 -10.98 9.07
N ARG A 445 -15.86 -11.91 8.15
CA ARG A 445 -15.40 -13.27 8.47
C ARG A 445 -14.12 -13.24 9.32
N GLU A 446 -13.19 -12.34 9.01
CA GLU A 446 -11.92 -12.16 9.73
C GLU A 446 -12.12 -11.73 11.18
N ALA A 447 -13.09 -10.84 11.46
CA ALA A 447 -13.45 -10.47 12.83
C ALA A 447 -14.01 -11.68 13.60
N GLY A 448 -14.85 -12.49 12.94
CA GLY A 448 -15.39 -13.73 13.50
C GLY A 448 -14.29 -14.75 13.80
N LEU A 449 -13.27 -14.86 12.94
CA LEU A 449 -12.10 -15.70 13.20
C LEU A 449 -11.31 -15.25 14.43
N VAL A 450 -11.07 -13.94 14.58
CA VAL A 450 -10.39 -13.40 15.77
C VAL A 450 -11.19 -13.68 17.04
N LEU A 451 -12.50 -13.48 17.02
CA LEU A 451 -13.39 -13.82 18.14
C LEU A 451 -13.30 -15.30 18.53
N LEU A 452 -13.39 -16.21 17.54
CA LEU A 452 -13.30 -17.64 17.79
C LEU A 452 -11.90 -18.05 18.29
N GLY A 453 -10.86 -17.51 17.67
CA GLY A 453 -9.46 -17.78 18.03
C GLY A 453 -9.14 -17.35 19.45
N ASP A 454 -9.54 -16.14 19.84
CA ASP A 454 -9.37 -15.60 21.19
C ASP A 454 -10.04 -16.49 22.25
N ILE A 455 -11.32 -16.83 22.07
CA ILE A 455 -12.08 -17.65 23.01
C ILE A 455 -11.49 -19.06 23.14
N VAL A 456 -11.11 -19.67 22.00
CA VAL A 456 -10.58 -21.03 21.97
C VAL A 456 -9.19 -21.09 22.59
N GLU A 457 -8.29 -20.17 22.24
CA GLU A 457 -6.94 -20.07 22.83
C GLU A 457 -7.05 -19.89 24.35
N ALA A 458 -7.79 -18.88 24.79
CA ALA A 458 -7.90 -18.55 26.21
C ALA A 458 -8.51 -19.72 27.01
N SER A 459 -9.49 -20.42 26.42
CA SER A 459 -10.07 -21.61 27.04
C SER A 459 -9.08 -22.78 27.11
N SER A 460 -8.23 -22.94 26.11
CA SER A 460 -7.29 -24.07 26.03
C SER A 460 -6.22 -24.02 27.11
N ARG A 461 -5.84 -22.83 27.58
CA ARG A 461 -4.91 -22.62 28.69
C ARG A 461 -5.39 -23.22 30.02
N SER A 462 -6.70 -23.40 30.17
CA SER A 462 -7.30 -23.98 31.38
C SER A 462 -7.40 -25.51 31.35
N LEU A 463 -7.03 -26.17 30.24
CA LEU A 463 -7.08 -27.62 30.14
C LEU A 463 -5.95 -28.26 30.97
N SER A 464 -6.32 -28.97 32.02
CA SER A 464 -5.44 -29.93 32.68
C SER A 464 -5.17 -31.11 31.75
N ASN A 465 -3.93 -31.43 31.37
CA ASN A 465 -3.58 -32.54 30.44
C ASN A 465 -4.28 -32.45 29.07
N PRO A 466 -3.79 -31.60 28.16
CA PRO A 466 -4.40 -31.33 26.85
C PRO A 466 -4.16 -32.47 25.84
N THR A 467 -4.93 -33.56 25.95
CA THR A 467 -4.91 -34.63 24.94
C THR A 467 -5.61 -34.19 23.64
N PRO A 468 -5.28 -34.78 22.47
CA PRO A 468 -5.92 -34.42 21.20
C PRO A 468 -7.45 -34.53 21.21
N SER A 469 -8.00 -35.52 21.91
CA SER A 469 -9.45 -35.68 22.07
C SER A 469 -10.07 -34.55 22.89
N ARG A 470 -9.42 -34.12 23.99
CA ARG A 470 -9.91 -33.04 24.85
C ARG A 470 -9.80 -31.67 24.18
N ILE A 471 -8.73 -31.44 23.42
CA ILE A 471 -8.59 -30.25 22.58
C ILE A 471 -9.73 -30.20 21.56
N LYS A 472 -9.97 -31.30 20.84
CA LYS A 472 -11.06 -31.40 19.86
C LYS A 472 -12.43 -31.10 20.46
N THR A 473 -12.75 -31.68 21.61
CA THR A 473 -14.00 -31.42 22.32
C THR A 473 -14.09 -29.96 22.74
N LEU A 474 -13.04 -29.38 23.33
CA LEU A 474 -13.03 -27.98 23.76
C LEU A 474 -13.27 -27.03 22.59
N VAL A 475 -12.54 -27.20 21.48
CA VAL A 475 -12.67 -26.36 20.29
C VAL A 475 -14.10 -26.40 19.77
N ARG A 476 -14.68 -27.60 19.64
CA ARG A 476 -16.06 -27.79 19.19
C ARG A 476 -17.06 -27.10 20.11
N GLU A 477 -16.98 -27.35 21.41
CA GLU A 477 -17.88 -26.75 22.40
C GLU A 477 -17.83 -25.22 22.42
N ARG A 478 -16.63 -24.63 22.25
CA ARG A 478 -16.47 -23.18 22.24
C ARG A 478 -17.04 -22.55 20.97
N ILE A 479 -16.78 -23.14 19.81
CA ILE A 479 -17.37 -22.68 18.54
C ILE A 479 -18.90 -22.79 18.59
N ASP A 480 -19.43 -23.93 19.03
CA ASP A 480 -20.88 -24.17 19.11
C ASP A 480 -21.56 -23.21 20.10
N ARG A 481 -20.89 -22.84 21.20
CA ARG A 481 -21.40 -21.85 22.16
C ARG A 481 -21.47 -20.45 21.54
N VAL A 482 -20.41 -20.01 20.86
CA VAL A 482 -20.37 -18.71 20.19
C VAL A 482 -21.46 -18.63 19.11
N PHE A 483 -21.63 -19.71 18.35
CA PHE A 483 -22.70 -19.84 17.36
C PHE A 483 -24.09 -19.75 18.02
N SER A 484 -24.32 -20.49 19.10
CA SER A 484 -25.61 -20.52 19.81
C SER A 484 -25.95 -19.19 20.49
N ASP A 485 -24.96 -18.37 20.88
CA ASP A 485 -25.14 -17.01 21.41
C ASP A 485 -25.40 -15.97 20.29
N GLY A 486 -25.45 -16.41 19.03
CA GLY A 486 -25.70 -15.54 17.87
C GLY A 486 -24.58 -14.55 17.59
N GLN A 487 -23.37 -14.74 18.13
CA GLN A 487 -22.28 -13.76 17.94
C GLN A 487 -21.82 -13.68 16.48
N LEU A 488 -22.11 -14.69 15.65
CA LEU A 488 -21.68 -14.76 14.25
C LEU A 488 -22.78 -14.30 13.26
N ASP A 489 -23.95 -13.88 13.73
CA ASP A 489 -25.12 -13.57 12.89
C ASP A 489 -24.88 -12.43 11.87
N GLU A 490 -23.93 -11.54 12.16
CA GLU A 490 -23.64 -10.35 11.37
C GLU A 490 -22.38 -10.49 10.50
N CYS A 491 -21.78 -11.70 10.46
CA CYS A 491 -20.65 -12.02 9.60
C CYS A 491 -20.96 -13.22 8.69
N GLU A 492 -20.40 -13.24 7.48
CA GLU A 492 -20.68 -14.27 6.46
C GLU A 492 -19.89 -15.59 6.71
N LEU A 493 -19.89 -16.10 7.94
CA LEU A 493 -19.32 -17.42 8.27
C LEU A 493 -20.38 -18.52 8.13
N THR A 494 -20.10 -19.52 7.30
CA THR A 494 -21.02 -20.64 7.08
C THR A 494 -20.75 -21.81 8.03
N PHE A 495 -21.71 -22.73 8.22
CA PHE A 495 -21.48 -23.97 8.97
C PHE A 495 -20.32 -24.81 8.42
N HIS A 496 -20.12 -24.79 7.10
CA HIS A 496 -18.98 -25.44 6.45
C HIS A 496 -17.65 -24.80 6.88
N ASP A 497 -17.62 -23.47 6.97
CA ASP A 497 -16.45 -22.74 7.46
C ASP A 497 -16.14 -23.08 8.91
N LEU A 498 -17.15 -23.15 9.79
CA LEU A 498 -16.97 -23.49 11.21
C LEU A 498 -16.29 -24.86 11.41
N ASN A 499 -16.64 -25.86 10.60
CA ASN A 499 -15.98 -27.18 10.65
C ASN A 499 -14.50 -27.08 10.27
N LYS A 500 -14.17 -26.37 9.19
CA LYS A 500 -12.79 -26.15 8.76
C LYS A 500 -11.97 -25.33 9.76
N ILE A 501 -12.59 -24.31 10.37
CA ILE A 501 -11.98 -23.51 11.44
C ILE A 501 -11.62 -24.42 12.62
N ALA A 502 -12.55 -25.29 13.04
CA ALA A 502 -12.30 -26.24 14.11
C ALA A 502 -11.14 -27.19 13.79
N GLU A 503 -11.07 -27.72 12.57
CA GLU A 503 -9.96 -28.56 12.11
C GLU A 503 -8.60 -27.83 12.16
N SER A 504 -8.54 -26.60 11.63
CA SER A 504 -7.32 -25.77 11.67
C SER A 504 -6.90 -25.44 13.11
N PHE A 505 -7.83 -25.06 13.98
CA PHE A 505 -7.53 -24.76 15.39
C PHE A 505 -7.02 -26.01 16.13
N ASN A 506 -7.63 -27.17 15.89
CA ASN A 506 -7.18 -28.43 16.48
C ASN A 506 -5.75 -28.76 16.06
N LEU A 507 -5.40 -28.58 14.78
CA LEU A 507 -4.05 -28.83 14.29
C LEU A 507 -3.00 -27.96 15.01
N ILE A 508 -3.25 -26.65 15.09
CA ILE A 508 -2.33 -25.70 15.71
C ILE A 508 -2.20 -25.94 17.22
N LEU A 509 -3.32 -26.10 17.94
CA LEU A 509 -3.29 -26.35 19.39
C LEU A 509 -2.62 -27.67 19.74
N ASN A 510 -2.87 -28.73 18.98
CA ASN A 510 -2.15 -30.00 19.16
C ASN A 510 -0.64 -29.78 19.02
N GLY A 511 -0.19 -29.04 18.00
CA GLY A 511 1.24 -28.70 17.84
C GLY A 511 1.83 -27.96 19.04
N ILE A 512 1.09 -26.99 19.59
CA ILE A 512 1.51 -26.20 20.76
C ILE A 512 1.60 -27.05 22.03
N PHE A 513 0.63 -27.93 22.26
CA PHE A 513 0.54 -28.73 23.48
C PHE A 513 1.34 -30.05 23.43
N HIS A 514 1.69 -30.57 22.23
CA HIS A 514 2.43 -31.83 22.09
C HIS A 514 3.90 -31.78 22.53
N HIS A 515 4.48 -30.59 22.76
CA HIS A 515 5.87 -30.45 23.21
C HIS A 515 6.06 -30.35 24.74
N ARG A 516 4.97 -30.41 25.53
CA ARG A 516 5.02 -30.36 27.01
C ARG A 516 4.81 -31.72 27.68
N ILE A 517 5.45 -32.78 27.18
CA ILE A 517 5.55 -34.02 27.96
C ILE A 517 6.79 -33.89 28.83
N ASP A 518 6.60 -33.68 30.13
CA ASP A 518 7.66 -33.74 31.13
C ASP A 518 8.31 -35.12 31.09
N TYR A 519 9.62 -35.17 30.90
CA TYR A 519 10.39 -36.38 31.12
C TYR A 519 10.36 -36.67 32.63
N PRO A 520 9.95 -37.87 33.08
CA PRO A 520 10.00 -38.21 34.48
C PRO A 520 11.46 -38.16 34.96
N GLU A 521 11.73 -37.32 35.96
CA GLU A 521 13.00 -37.38 36.69
C GLU A 521 13.17 -38.81 37.24
N PRO A 522 14.30 -39.48 36.99
CA PRO A 522 14.53 -40.81 37.53
C PRO A 522 14.57 -40.72 39.06
N ALA A 523 13.59 -41.34 39.70
CA ALA A 523 13.51 -41.47 41.15
C ALA A 523 14.83 -42.05 41.67
N ILE A 524 15.61 -41.22 42.37
CA ILE A 524 16.71 -41.69 43.21
C ILE A 524 16.07 -42.52 44.32
N ARG A 525 16.13 -43.84 44.17
CA ARG A 525 15.83 -44.78 45.24
C ARG A 525 16.89 -44.62 46.32
N GLU A 526 16.53 -43.97 47.42
CA GLU A 526 17.19 -44.16 48.70
C GLU A 526 17.04 -45.63 49.12
N LEU A 527 18.13 -46.39 48.99
CA LEU A 527 18.28 -47.68 49.66
C LEU A 527 19.03 -47.44 50.97
N ASN A 528 18.28 -47.44 52.06
CA ASN A 528 18.82 -47.48 53.41
C ASN A 528 19.50 -48.82 53.69
N GLY A 529 20.78 -48.74 54.08
CA GLY A 529 21.38 -49.58 55.12
C GLY A 529 22.19 -50.79 54.66
N ILE A 530 23.54 -50.69 54.76
CA ILE A 530 24.42 -51.64 55.48
C ILE A 530 25.77 -50.94 55.79
N LYS A 531 26.02 -50.82 57.10
CA LYS A 531 27.26 -50.76 57.92
C LYS A 531 28.58 -50.15 57.39
N LYS A 532 29.12 -49.25 58.23
CA LYS A 532 30.54 -48.85 58.39
C LYS A 532 31.49 -50.05 58.44
N GLU A 533 32.64 -49.94 57.75
CA GLU A 533 33.97 -50.17 58.34
C GLU A 533 35.11 -49.62 57.46
N ASN A 534 36.23 -49.31 58.12
CA ASN A 534 37.39 -48.53 57.70
C ASN A 534 38.21 -49.13 56.54
N ASN A 535 38.80 -48.26 55.70
CA ASN A 535 40.25 -48.08 55.60
C ASN A 535 40.64 -47.12 54.46
N GLY A 536 41.49 -46.15 54.77
CA GLY A 536 42.12 -45.27 53.78
C GLY A 536 43.32 -45.93 53.10
N PHE A 537 43.67 -45.41 51.92
CA PHE A 537 45.00 -45.13 51.35
C PHE A 537 44.76 -44.84 49.84
N VAL A 538 44.80 -43.58 49.41
CA VAL A 538 45.94 -42.95 48.71
C VAL A 538 46.38 -43.76 47.49
N ASP A 539 46.12 -43.25 46.27
CA ASP A 539 47.25 -42.80 45.45
C ASP A 539 46.85 -41.86 44.30
N ARG A 540 47.64 -40.79 44.21
CA ARG A 540 47.75 -39.87 43.07
C ARG A 540 48.46 -40.62 41.93
N LYS A 541 48.42 -40.19 40.66
CA LYS A 541 49.32 -39.17 40.06
C LYS A 541 49.21 -39.22 38.51
N PRO A 542 49.86 -38.33 37.72
CA PRO A 542 49.17 -37.40 36.84
C PRO A 542 49.67 -37.41 35.37
N ALA A 543 49.19 -36.44 34.59
CA ALA A 543 49.65 -36.13 33.23
C ALA A 543 51.03 -35.44 33.17
N GLU A 544 51.79 -35.71 32.10
CA GLU A 544 52.90 -34.88 31.58
C GLU A 544 52.87 -34.88 30.03
N LYS A 545 52.73 -33.70 29.40
CA LYS A 545 53.75 -32.90 28.65
C LYS A 545 54.12 -33.50 27.28
N ASN A 546 54.27 -32.77 26.17
CA ASN A 546 54.87 -31.43 26.01
C ASN A 546 54.80 -30.91 24.55
N LYS A 547 55.05 -29.59 24.40
CA LYS A 547 55.54 -28.79 23.24
C LYS A 547 54.53 -28.34 22.16
N ALA A 548 54.58 -27.11 21.61
CA ALA A 548 55.33 -25.87 21.86
C ALA A 548 54.83 -24.73 20.92
N ARG A 549 54.97 -23.46 21.37
CA ARG A 549 55.13 -22.16 20.62
C ARG A 549 53.96 -21.70 19.71
N SER A 550 53.60 -20.42 19.58
CA SER A 550 54.26 -19.11 19.77
C SER A 550 53.20 -17.99 19.93
N ALA A 551 53.37 -17.02 20.86
CA ALA A 551 53.70 -15.58 20.63
C ALA A 551 52.48 -14.64 20.45
N THR A 552 52.12 -13.81 21.46
CA THR A 552 52.35 -12.33 21.62
C THR A 552 51.70 -11.45 20.53
N ALA A 553 51.07 -10.28 20.74
CA ALA A 553 51.00 -9.29 21.81
C ALA A 553 49.74 -8.39 21.54
N ALA A 554 49.04 -7.89 22.57
CA ALA A 554 49.13 -6.52 23.15
C ALA A 554 48.26 -5.43 22.47
N ALA A 555 47.64 -4.66 23.37
CA ALA A 555 46.79 -3.51 23.15
C ALA A 555 47.58 -2.20 22.92
N VAL A 556 46.99 -1.28 22.14
CA VAL A 556 47.13 0.18 22.10
C VAL A 556 45.79 0.65 21.48
N GLY A 557 44.98 1.56 22.00
CA GLY A 557 45.29 2.88 22.54
C GLY A 557 44.93 3.94 21.50
N GLU A 558 43.63 4.24 21.35
CA GLU A 558 43.00 5.55 21.04
C GLU A 558 41.46 5.38 21.02
#